data_AF-A0A8T9Q6M8-F1
#
_entry.id   AF-A0A8T9Q6M8-F1
#
_cell.length_a   1.000
_cell.length_b   1.000
_cell.length_c   1.000
_cell.angle_alpha   90.00
_cell.angle_beta   90.00
_cell.angle_gamma   90.00
#
_symmetry.space_group_name_H-M   'P 1'
#
loop_
_entity.id
_entity.type
_entity.pdbx_description
1 polymer ?
#
loop_
_entity_poly.entity_id
_entity_poly.type
_entity_poly.pdbx_seq_one_letter_code
_entity_poly.pdbx_strand_id
1 'polypeptide(L)'
;MRELIQRLAAQGKTIIIASHLLDEIEKVCTHVAVLQRGELRTAGPVRDILASSDRVVLRVEADLAPASLLHALGQLPWVSDVRPETGGATAPCWRPAARPPT
;
A
#
# COMPACT_ATOMS: atom_id res chain seq x y z
N MET A 1 3.50 3.70 23.73
CA MET A 1 3.78 4.59 22.58
C MET A 1 2.50 5.04 21.87
N ARG A 2 1.64 4.11 21.41
CA ARG A 2 0.35 4.40 20.75
C ARG A 2 -0.51 5.47 21.42
N GLU A 3 -0.73 5.37 22.73
CA GLU A 3 -1.58 6.32 23.48
C GLU A 3 -1.05 7.76 23.43
N LEU A 4 0.28 7.94 23.49
CA LEU A 4 0.90 9.26 23.42
C LEU A 4 0.65 9.91 22.05
N ILE A 5 0.86 9.14 20.98
CA ILE A 5 0.66 9.60 19.60
C ILE A 5 -0.80 9.97 19.38
N GLN A 6 -1.74 9.14 19.84
CA GLN A 6 -3.16 9.42 19.73
C GLN A 6 -3.57 10.67 20.51
N ARG A 7 -3.05 10.88 21.72
CA ARG A 7 -3.29 12.09 22.51
C ARG A 7 -2.75 13.35 21.82
N LEU A 8 -1.54 13.29 21.26
CA LEU A 8 -0.94 14.42 20.54
C LEU A 8 -1.70 14.73 19.24
N ALA A 9 -2.13 13.71 18.51
CA ALA A 9 -2.99 13.87 17.34
C ALA A 9 -4.34 14.49 17.70
N ALA A 10 -4.94 14.08 18.83
CA ALA A 10 -6.19 14.67 19.34
C ALA A 10 -6.05 16.16 19.68
N GLN A 11 -4.85 16.62 20.05
CA GLN A 11 -4.52 18.04 20.26
C GLN A 11 -4.29 18.81 18.94
N GLY A 12 -4.54 18.21 17.78
CA GLY A 12 -4.42 18.86 16.48
C GLY A 12 -2.99 18.90 15.93
N LYS A 13 -2.06 18.11 16.47
CA LYS A 13 -0.69 18.03 15.96
C LYS A 13 -0.60 17.06 14.78
N THR A 14 0.11 17.47 13.73
CA THR A 14 0.49 16.57 12.62
C THR A 14 1.73 15.79 13.03
N ILE A 15 1.66 14.46 12.98
CA ILE A 15 2.74 13.55 13.37
C ILE A 15 3.09 12.68 12.18
N ILE A 16 4.37 12.64 11.81
CA ILE A 16 4.89 11.75 10.77
C ILE A 16 5.64 10.62 11.46
N ILE A 17 5.28 9.38 11.13
CA ILE A 17 5.89 8.18 11.69
C ILE A 17 6.41 7.35 10.53
N ALA A 18 7.70 6.99 10.57
CA ALA A 18 8.29 6.04 9.65
C ALA A 18 8.60 4.76 10.44
N SER A 19 7.89 3.68 10.13
CA SER A 19 8.14 2.34 10.66
C SER A 19 7.87 1.31 9.58
N HIS A 20 8.54 0.16 9.67
CA HIS A 20 8.29 -1.00 8.82
C HIS A 20 7.33 -2.00 9.48
N LEU A 21 6.97 -1.80 10.75
CA LEU A 21 6.03 -2.63 11.50
C LEU A 21 4.60 -2.27 11.10
N LEU A 22 4.05 -3.04 10.16
CA LEU A 22 2.71 -2.82 9.61
C LEU A 22 1.62 -2.83 10.69
N ASP A 23 1.73 -3.72 11.67
CA ASP A 23 0.79 -3.85 12.80
C ASP A 23 0.69 -2.57 13.64
N GLU A 24 1.78 -1.81 13.76
CA GLU A 24 1.80 -0.54 14.50
C GLU A 24 1.19 0.58 13.65
N ILE A 25 1.52 0.61 12.36
CA ILE A 25 1.00 1.61 11.42
C ILE A 25 -0.52 1.49 11.28
N GLU A 26 -1.06 0.28 11.17
CA GLU A 26 -2.50 0.03 11.10
C GLU A 26 -3.26 0.57 12.31
N LYS A 27 -2.66 0.45 13.50
CA LYS A 27 -3.31 0.79 14.77
C LYS A 27 -3.19 2.27 15.15
N VAL A 28 -2.23 2.99 14.56
CA VAL A 28 -1.83 4.34 14.99
C VAL A 28 -2.05 5.39 13.90
N CYS A 29 -1.82 5.06 12.63
CA CYS A 29 -1.87 6.02 11.53
C CYS A 29 -3.25 6.07 10.88
N THR A 30 -3.65 7.25 10.41
CA THR A 30 -4.87 7.40 9.59
C THR A 30 -4.58 7.24 8.11
N HIS A 31 -3.37 7.64 7.69
CA HIS A 31 -2.88 7.61 6.32
C HIS A 31 -1.47 7.03 6.28
N VAL A 32 -1.14 6.36 5.19
CA VAL A 32 0.19 5.81 4.94
C VAL A 32 0.65 6.17 3.53
N ALA A 33 1.97 6.29 3.36
CA ALA A 33 2.63 6.50 2.08
C ALA A 33 3.78 5.49 1.97
N VAL A 34 3.84 4.77 0.85
CA VAL A 34 4.90 3.80 0.57
C VAL A 34 5.91 4.43 -0.36
N LEU A 35 7.13 4.62 0.13
CA LEU A 35 8.26 5.15 -0.63
C LEU A 35 9.19 4.00 -1.00
N GLN A 36 9.57 3.90 -2.27
CA GLN A 36 10.50 2.89 -2.76
C GLN A 36 11.51 3.55 -3.69
N ARG A 37 12.81 3.41 -3.38
CA ARG A 37 13.92 3.98 -4.19
C ARG A 37 13.77 5.48 -4.48
N GLY A 38 13.29 6.24 -3.49
CA GLY A 38 13.08 7.68 -3.63
C GLY A 38 11.78 8.07 -4.37
N GLU A 39 10.98 7.10 -4.82
CA GLU A 39 9.72 7.35 -5.51
C GLU A 39 8.51 6.95 -4.66
N LEU A 40 7.48 7.81 -4.65
CA LEU A 40 6.22 7.53 -3.98
C LEU A 40 5.41 6.53 -4.81
N ARG A 41 5.22 5.32 -4.28
CA ARG A 41 4.52 4.22 -4.98
C ARG A 41 3.01 4.26 -4.74
N THR A 42 2.60 4.51 -3.51
CA THR A 42 1.18 4.63 -3.15
C THR A 42 1.03 5.50 -1.90
N ALA A 43 -0.09 6.21 -1.78
CA ALA A 43 -0.44 7.00 -0.61
C ALA A 43 -1.96 7.10 -0.46
N GLY A 44 -2.46 7.03 0.78
CA GLY A 44 -3.89 6.98 1.04
C GLY A 44 -4.24 6.54 2.46
N PRO A 45 -5.53 6.31 2.74
CA PRO A 45 -5.98 5.76 4.00
C PRO A 45 -5.32 4.42 4.29
N VAL A 46 -4.93 4.20 5.54
CA VAL A 46 -4.23 2.97 5.94
C VAL A 46 -5.05 1.70 5.60
N ARG A 47 -6.38 1.79 5.72
CA ARG A 47 -7.29 0.69 5.39
C ARG A 47 -7.24 0.29 3.92
N ASP A 48 -7.18 1.25 3.02
CA ASP A 48 -7.20 0.98 1.58
C ASP A 48 -5.87 0.39 1.10
N ILE A 49 -4.77 0.81 1.73
CA ILE A 49 -3.43 0.33 1.39
C ILE A 49 -3.13 -1.04 2.02
N LEU A 50 -3.62 -1.30 3.23
CA LEU A 50 -3.38 -2.58 3.92
C LEU A 50 -4.35 -3.69 3.52
N ALA A 51 -5.56 -3.36 3.06
CA ALA A 51 -6.55 -4.35 2.61
C ALA A 51 -6.08 -5.23 1.45
N SER A 52 -4.95 -4.92 0.78
CA SER A 52 -4.37 -5.74 -0.28
C SER A 52 -3.56 -6.95 0.24
N SER A 53 -3.85 -7.47 1.44
CA SER A 53 -3.02 -8.47 2.12
C SER A 53 -2.96 -9.82 1.41
N ASP A 54 -3.93 -10.13 0.55
CA ASP A 54 -4.00 -11.41 -0.18
C ASP A 54 -3.32 -11.37 -1.56
N ARG A 55 -2.44 -10.40 -1.79
CA ARG A 55 -1.73 -10.27 -3.06
C ARG A 55 -0.41 -11.03 -3.05
N VAL A 56 -0.34 -12.14 -3.80
CA VAL A 56 0.91 -12.86 -4.06
C VAL A 56 1.61 -12.27 -5.29
N VAL A 57 2.84 -11.79 -5.12
CA VAL A 57 3.68 -11.33 -6.22
C VAL A 57 4.64 -12.46 -6.61
N LEU A 58 4.49 -12.99 -7.81
CA LEU A 58 5.35 -14.04 -8.37
C LEU A 58 6.31 -13.44 -9.39
N ARG A 59 7.62 -13.62 -9.16
CA ARG A 59 8.64 -13.37 -10.18
C ARG A 59 8.95 -14.70 -10.85
N VAL A 60 8.57 -14.83 -12.11
CA VAL A 60 8.77 -16.05 -12.91
C VAL A 60 9.83 -15.77 -13.97
N GLU A 61 10.92 -16.54 -13.94
CA GLU A 61 11.82 -16.68 -15.08
C GLU A 61 11.32 -17.86 -15.91
N ALA A 62 10.74 -17.58 -17.08
CA ALA A 62 10.21 -18.60 -17.98
C ALA A 62 10.65 -18.33 -19.41
N ASP A 63 11.00 -19.40 -20.12
CA ASP A 63 11.19 -19.40 -21.59
C ASP A 63 9.86 -19.32 -22.37
N LEU A 64 8.74 -19.23 -21.64
CA LEU A 64 7.38 -19.22 -22.18
C LEU A 64 6.90 -17.77 -22.38
N ALA A 65 6.08 -17.58 -23.41
CA ALA A 65 5.45 -16.28 -23.67
C ALA A 65 4.58 -15.84 -22.46
N PRO A 66 4.61 -14.55 -22.07
CA PRO A 66 3.84 -14.03 -20.93
C PRO A 66 2.34 -14.35 -20.97
N ALA A 67 1.77 -14.42 -22.18
CA ALA A 67 0.36 -14.75 -22.38
C ALA A 67 0.01 -16.17 -21.89
N SER A 68 0.89 -17.14 -22.10
CA SER A 68 0.67 -18.52 -21.66
C SER A 68 0.72 -18.66 -20.13
N LEU A 69 1.60 -17.89 -19.48
CA LEU A 69 1.70 -17.84 -18.02
C LEU A 69 0.46 -17.22 -17.38
N LEU A 70 -0.01 -16.08 -17.92
CA LEU A 70 -1.24 -15.43 -17.46
C LEU A 70 -2.44 -16.37 -17.59
N HIS A 71 -2.52 -17.10 -18.70
CA HIS A 71 -3.57 -18.09 -18.92
C HIS A 71 -3.52 -19.22 -17.89
N ALA A 72 -2.35 -19.82 -17.66
CA ALA A 72 -2.19 -20.90 -16.69
C ALA A 72 -2.52 -20.47 -15.25
N LEU A 73 -2.12 -19.26 -14.84
CA LEU A 73 -2.44 -18.71 -13.52
C LEU A 73 -3.94 -18.43 -13.36
N GLY A 74 -4.61 -17.97 -14.42
CA GLY A 74 -6.06 -17.74 -14.40
C GLY A 74 -6.91 -19.02 -14.32
N GLN A 75 -6.34 -20.19 -14.61
CA GLN A 75 -7.04 -21.48 -14.47
C GLN A 75 -7.01 -22.03 -13.03
N LEU A 76 -6.25 -21.41 -12.12
CA LEU A 76 -6.13 -21.88 -10.75
C LEU A 76 -7.37 -21.44 -9.93
N PRO A 77 -8.04 -22.36 -9.22
CA PRO A 77 -9.31 -22.07 -8.55
C PRO A 77 -9.22 -21.08 -7.38
N TRP A 78 -8.01 -20.77 -6.93
CA TRP A 78 -7.73 -19.83 -5.84
C TRP A 78 -7.20 -18.48 -6.33
N VAL A 79 -7.10 -18.29 -7.65
CA VAL A 79 -6.59 -17.05 -8.26
C VAL A 79 -7.77 -16.20 -8.74
N SER A 80 -8.02 -15.09 -8.03
CA SER A 80 -9.13 -14.18 -8.35
C SER A 80 -8.80 -13.16 -9.44
N ASP A 81 -7.54 -12.70 -9.51
CA ASP A 81 -7.08 -11.71 -10.46
C ASP A 81 -5.57 -11.90 -10.72
N VAL A 82 -5.15 -11.79 -11.99
CA VAL A 82 -3.74 -11.87 -12.38
C VAL A 82 -3.41 -10.64 -13.21
N ARG A 83 -2.51 -9.81 -12.67
CA ARG A 83 -2.06 -8.60 -13.37
C ARG A 83 -0.57 -8.68 -13.66
N PRO A 84 -0.13 -8.43 -14.91
CA PRO A 84 1.28 -8.20 -15.17
C PRO A 84 1.70 -6.92 -14.44
N GLU A 85 2.70 -7.03 -13.55
CA GLU A 85 3.24 -5.87 -12.86
C GLU A 85 4.26 -5.17 -13.77
N THR A 86 3.80 -4.20 -14.55
CA THR A 86 4.68 -3.28 -15.29
C THR A 86 5.27 -2.31 -14.26
N GLY A 87 6.58 -2.36 -14.06
CA GLY A 87 7.28 -1.43 -13.18
C GLY A 87 7.21 0.00 -13.72
N GLY A 88 6.11 0.71 -13.48
CA GLY A 88 5.85 2.04 -14.02
C GLY A 88 4.99 2.86 -13.07
N ALA A 89 5.64 3.79 -12.37
CA ALA A 89 5.02 4.70 -11.43
C ALA A 89 4.09 5.69 -12.15
N THR A 90 2.78 5.58 -11.93
CA THR A 90 1.91 6.75 -11.98
C THR A 90 1.62 7.13 -10.54
N ALA A 91 2.45 7.99 -9.97
CA ALA A 91 2.19 8.59 -8.67
C ALA A 91 1.08 9.64 -8.84
N PRO A 92 -0.14 9.44 -8.31
CA PRO A 92 -1.03 10.56 -8.09
C PRO A 92 -0.35 11.47 -7.05
N CYS A 93 -0.25 12.78 -7.33
CA CYS A 93 0.34 13.70 -6.37
C CYS A 93 -0.52 13.67 -5.10
N TRP A 94 0.02 13.11 -4.02
CA TRP A 94 -0.72 13.05 -2.77
C TRP A 94 -0.78 14.45 -2.19
N ARG A 95 -1.99 15.02 -2.16
CA ARG A 95 -2.28 16.21 -1.37
C ARG A 95 -2.75 15.72 0.00
N PRO A 96 -2.12 16.16 1.11
CA PRO A 96 -2.69 15.95 2.43
C PRO A 96 -4.10 16.55 2.42
N ALA A 97 -5.11 15.73 2.71
CA ALA A 97 -6.46 16.24 2.91
C ALA A 97 -6.41 17.23 4.07
N ALA A 98 -6.62 18.51 3.78
CA ALA A 98 -6.81 19.52 4.81
C ALA A 98 -8.00 19.09 5.67
N ARG A 99 -7.80 19.00 6.98
CA ARG A 99 -8.84 18.60 7.93
C ARG A 99 -10.03 19.58 7.80
N PRO A 100 -11.29 19.10 7.71
CA PRO A 100 -12.43 20.01 7.73
C PRO A 100 -12.42 20.83 9.04
N PRO A 101 -12.67 22.15 8.99
CA PRO A 101 -12.79 22.95 10.20
C PRO A 101 -13.99 22.47 11.03
N THR A 102 -13.81 22.50 12.34
CA THR A 102 -14.71 22.03 13.40
C THR A 102 -16.14 22.55 13.29
#